data_AF-A0A7W1UTH5-F1
#
_entry.id   AF-A0A7W1UTH5-F1
#
_cell.length_a   1.000
_cell.length_b   1.000
_cell.length_c   1.000
_cell.angle_alpha   90.00
_cell.angle_beta   90.00
_cell.angle_gamma   90.00
#
_symmetry.space_group_name_H-M   'P 1'
#
loop_
_entity.id
_entity.type
_entity.pdbx_description
1 polymer ?
#
loop_
_entity_poly.entity_id
_entity_poly.type
_entity_poly.pdbx_seq_one_letter_code
_entity_poly.pdbx_strand_id
1 'polypeptide(L)'
;RFRGYKLGERFSGFSDAPSYEDARRIGEYVVELFVSGEVDRVELVYTRFISVGNQEVVLRPLVPLTVETIAGGDGKAGTDDGSGGDYEFEPEPATIFDTLLPRYVEARVYAGLLNAAASEHAFRQRAMKSATDNAEELIKTLSRIMNRARQDSITTEIMEIVGGAEALGSGADTRSPRSVDETDPLIHFAERTFTRGAPPPWTPQEPDQETPS
;
A
#
# COMPACT_ATOMS: atom_id res chain seq x y z
N ARG A 1 -6.28 22.27 10.42
CA ARG A 1 -6.04 23.73 10.33
C ARG A 1 -6.83 24.25 9.12
N PHE A 2 -7.94 24.97 9.33
CA PHE A 2 -8.75 25.54 8.24
C PHE A 2 -7.96 26.69 7.62
N ARG A 3 -7.71 26.67 6.31
CA ARG A 3 -6.82 27.64 5.64
C ARG A 3 -7.47 29.03 5.39
N GLY A 4 -8.68 29.27 5.92
CA GLY A 4 -9.32 30.59 5.89
C GLY A 4 -9.75 31.10 4.51
N TYR A 5 -9.77 30.24 3.49
CA TYR A 5 -10.23 30.64 2.16
C TYR A 5 -11.74 30.86 2.13
N LYS A 6 -12.18 31.89 1.40
CA LYS A 6 -13.59 32.07 1.04
C LYS A 6 -13.94 31.02 -0.01
N LEU A 7 -14.77 30.05 0.38
CA LEU A 7 -15.34 29.09 -0.56
C LEU A 7 -16.54 29.75 -1.23
N GLY A 8 -16.56 29.78 -2.57
CA GLY A 8 -17.74 30.18 -3.35
C GLY A 8 -18.76 29.05 -3.36
N GLU A 9 -18.88 28.36 -4.49
CA GLU A 9 -19.75 27.19 -4.65
C GLU A 9 -18.96 25.88 -4.51
N ARG A 10 -19.65 24.80 -4.10
CA ARG A 10 -19.05 23.46 -3.97
C ARG A 10 -19.79 22.44 -4.81
N PHE A 11 -19.05 21.78 -5.69
CA PHE A 11 -19.52 20.64 -6.46
C PHE A 11 -18.89 19.35 -5.92
N SER A 12 -19.69 18.32 -5.66
CA SER A 12 -19.21 17.05 -5.11
C SER A 12 -20.12 15.89 -5.48
N GLY A 13 -19.61 14.66 -5.33
CA GLY A 13 -20.38 13.42 -5.56
C GLY A 13 -20.02 12.69 -6.86
N PHE A 14 -19.16 13.27 -7.70
CA PHE A 14 -18.83 12.75 -9.03
C PHE A 14 -17.32 12.63 -9.30
N SER A 15 -16.48 12.72 -8.25
CA SER A 15 -15.02 12.71 -8.40
C SER A 15 -14.47 11.43 -9.05
N ASP A 16 -15.12 10.28 -8.81
CA ASP A 16 -14.66 8.99 -9.31
C ASP A 16 -15.00 8.75 -10.79
N ALA A 17 -16.11 9.34 -11.26
CA ALA A 17 -16.64 9.23 -12.62
C ALA A 17 -17.40 10.52 -13.00
N PRO A 18 -16.67 11.60 -13.35
CA PRO A 18 -17.29 12.87 -13.69
C PRO A 18 -18.02 12.80 -15.02
N SER A 19 -19.21 13.40 -15.09
CA SER A 19 -19.98 13.53 -16.34
C SER A 19 -19.75 14.88 -17.02
N TYR A 20 -20.15 14.98 -18.29
CA TYR A 20 -20.15 16.27 -18.99
C TYR A 20 -21.12 17.26 -18.33
N GLU A 21 -22.24 16.79 -17.78
CA GLU A 21 -23.21 17.66 -17.10
C GLU A 21 -22.60 18.31 -15.85
N ASP A 22 -21.77 17.58 -15.10
CA ASP A 22 -21.06 18.14 -13.94
C ASP A 22 -20.12 19.27 -14.37
N ALA A 23 -19.38 19.05 -15.46
CA ALA A 23 -18.49 20.06 -16.04
C ALA A 23 -19.26 21.27 -16.56
N ARG A 24 -20.43 21.06 -17.18
CA ARG A 24 -21.31 22.13 -17.65
C ARG A 24 -21.77 23.01 -16.51
N ARG A 25 -22.29 22.41 -15.43
CA ARG A 25 -22.74 23.16 -14.24
C ARG A 25 -21.62 23.98 -13.60
N ILE A 26 -20.41 23.42 -13.53
CA ILE A 26 -19.24 24.16 -13.04
C ILE A 26 -18.91 25.30 -14.02
N GLY A 27 -18.82 25.01 -15.32
CA GLY A 27 -18.49 25.97 -16.37
C GLY A 27 -19.43 27.17 -16.38
N GLU A 28 -20.74 26.93 -16.37
CA GLU A 28 -21.79 27.96 -16.30
C GLU A 28 -21.57 28.88 -15.08
N TYR A 29 -21.35 28.31 -13.90
CA TYR A 29 -21.11 29.08 -12.67
C TYR A 29 -19.86 29.98 -12.77
N VAL A 30 -18.72 29.46 -13.25
CA VAL A 30 -17.49 30.29 -13.33
C VAL A 30 -17.56 31.32 -14.44
N VAL A 31 -18.25 31.04 -15.54
CA VAL A 31 -18.48 32.03 -16.61
C VAL A 31 -19.40 33.14 -16.12
N GLU A 32 -20.48 32.81 -15.40
CA GLU A 32 -21.40 33.80 -14.83
C GLU A 32 -20.69 34.78 -13.89
N LEU A 33 -19.85 34.27 -12.98
CA LEU A 33 -19.06 35.12 -12.07
C LEU A 33 -18.12 36.08 -12.80
N PHE A 34 -17.54 35.65 -13.92
CA PHE A 34 -16.64 36.48 -14.71
C PHE A 34 -17.44 37.55 -15.47
N VAL A 35 -18.56 37.17 -16.10
CA VAL A 35 -19.42 38.09 -16.86
C VAL A 35 -20.11 39.12 -15.95
N SER A 36 -20.47 38.73 -14.71
CA SER A 36 -21.04 39.66 -13.72
C SER A 36 -20.01 40.67 -13.17
N GLY A 37 -18.72 40.45 -13.42
CA GLY A 37 -17.62 41.27 -12.90
C GLY A 37 -17.29 40.99 -11.43
N GLU A 38 -17.79 39.90 -10.85
CA GLU A 38 -17.41 39.48 -9.50
C GLU A 38 -15.96 38.97 -9.44
N VAL A 39 -15.45 38.42 -10.54
CA VAL A 39 -14.06 37.97 -10.68
C VAL A 39 -13.44 38.42 -12.00
N ASP A 40 -12.18 38.86 -11.95
CA ASP A 40 -11.42 39.26 -13.15
C ASP A 40 -10.61 38.12 -13.76
N ARG A 41 -10.48 36.99 -13.05
CA ARG A 41 -9.64 35.86 -13.48
C ARG A 41 -10.09 34.55 -12.84
N VAL A 42 -10.12 33.51 -13.65
CA VAL A 42 -10.43 32.13 -13.25
C VAL A 42 -9.27 31.22 -13.64
N GLU A 43 -8.76 30.46 -12.68
CA GLU A 43 -7.75 29.41 -12.90
C GLU A 43 -8.32 28.04 -12.53
N LEU A 44 -8.11 27.06 -13.41
CA LEU A 44 -8.40 25.66 -13.18
C LEU A 44 -7.15 24.97 -12.65
N VAL A 45 -7.23 24.44 -11.43
CA VAL A 45 -6.14 23.69 -10.80
C VAL A 45 -6.55 22.22 -10.72
N TYR A 46 -5.74 21.34 -11.30
CA TYR A 46 -6.02 19.91 -11.33
C TYR A 46 -4.73 19.10 -11.44
N THR A 47 -4.83 17.81 -11.18
CA THR A 47 -3.73 16.87 -11.42
C THR A 47 -3.89 16.28 -12.80
N ARG A 48 -2.89 16.47 -13.65
CA ARG A 48 -2.80 15.88 -14.98
C ARG A 48 -2.26 14.46 -14.90
N PHE A 49 -2.96 13.55 -15.55
CA PHE A 49 -2.52 12.18 -15.71
C PHE A 49 -1.55 12.09 -16.90
N ILE A 50 -0.26 11.83 -16.65
CA ILE A 50 0.72 11.57 -17.71
C ILE A 50 0.87 10.06 -17.90
N SER A 51 1.10 9.35 -16.81
CA SER A 51 1.08 7.89 -16.77
C SER A 51 0.64 7.44 -15.39
N VAL A 52 0.47 6.14 -15.18
CA VAL A 52 0.31 5.62 -13.82
C VAL A 52 1.46 6.15 -12.98
N GLY A 53 2.71 6.13 -13.48
CA GLY A 53 3.99 6.55 -12.85
C GLY A 53 4.12 8.00 -12.43
N ASN A 54 3.52 8.87 -13.23
CA ASN A 54 3.86 10.28 -13.26
C ASN A 54 2.59 11.11 -13.39
N GLN A 55 2.40 12.03 -12.47
CA GLN A 55 1.30 12.97 -12.45
C GLN A 55 1.85 14.35 -12.12
N GLU A 56 1.27 15.37 -12.74
CA GLU A 56 1.74 16.75 -12.62
C GLU A 56 0.58 17.64 -12.17
N VAL A 57 0.83 18.54 -11.23
CA VAL A 57 -0.16 19.56 -10.87
C VAL A 57 -0.10 20.68 -11.89
N VAL A 58 -1.23 20.95 -12.54
CA VAL A 58 -1.36 21.97 -13.57
C VAL A 58 -2.23 23.09 -13.05
N LEU A 59 -1.73 24.33 -13.14
CA LEU A 59 -2.53 25.55 -13.04
C LEU A 59 -2.77 26.07 -14.45
N ARG A 60 -4.02 26.08 -14.87
CA ARG A 60 -4.41 26.53 -16.20
C ARG A 60 -5.33 27.74 -16.10
N PRO A 61 -5.01 28.89 -16.72
CA PRO A 61 -5.97 29.97 -16.86
C PRO A 61 -7.17 29.48 -17.69
N LEU A 62 -8.38 29.71 -17.19
CA LEU A 62 -9.63 29.34 -17.85
C LEU A 62 -10.27 30.55 -18.51
N VAL A 63 -10.34 31.68 -17.80
CA VAL A 63 -10.82 32.97 -18.30
C VAL A 63 -10.00 34.10 -17.61
N PRO A 64 -9.55 35.16 -18.32
CA PRO A 64 -9.67 35.41 -19.75
C PRO A 64 -8.80 34.47 -20.61
N LEU A 65 -9.26 34.18 -21.82
CA LEU A 65 -8.51 33.38 -22.79
C LEU A 65 -7.42 34.23 -23.45
N THR A 66 -6.17 33.81 -23.34
CA THR A 66 -5.05 34.37 -24.10
C THR A 66 -4.67 33.45 -25.27
N VAL A 67 -4.07 34.01 -26.32
CA VAL A 67 -3.63 33.24 -27.50
C VAL A 67 -2.70 32.09 -27.10
N GLU A 68 -1.83 32.33 -26.11
CA GLU A 68 -0.92 31.34 -25.52
C GLU A 68 -1.68 30.18 -24.83
N THR A 69 -2.79 30.48 -24.14
CA THR A 69 -3.64 29.45 -23.52
C THR A 69 -4.50 28.66 -24.52
N ILE A 70 -4.73 29.21 -25.72
CA ILE A 70 -5.49 28.54 -26.78
C ILE A 70 -4.56 27.62 -27.59
N ALA A 71 -3.39 28.11 -28.00
CA ALA A 71 -2.37 27.32 -28.69
C ALA A 71 -1.79 26.22 -27.78
N GLY A 72 -1.83 26.45 -26.47
CA GLY A 72 -1.25 25.59 -25.45
C GLY A 72 -2.12 24.46 -24.93
N GLY A 73 -1.76 23.21 -25.25
CA GLY A 73 -2.27 22.03 -24.55
C GLY A 73 -1.78 21.96 -23.10
N ASP A 74 -2.69 21.75 -22.15
CA ASP A 74 -2.40 21.46 -20.73
C ASP A 74 -1.44 22.42 -19.99
N GLY A 75 -1.58 23.74 -20.21
CA GLY A 75 -0.86 24.78 -19.46
C GLY A 75 0.54 25.08 -20.00
N LYS A 76 0.95 24.42 -21.10
CA LYS A 76 2.20 24.72 -21.82
C LYS A 76 1.89 25.64 -22.99
N ALA A 77 2.75 26.62 -23.27
CA ALA A 77 2.63 27.43 -24.49
C ALA A 77 2.74 26.52 -25.72
N GLY A 78 1.77 26.63 -26.64
CA GLY A 78 1.83 25.92 -27.92
C GLY A 78 2.94 26.47 -28.80
N THR A 79 3.54 25.62 -29.62
CA THR A 79 4.28 26.08 -30.80
C THR A 79 3.24 26.50 -31.83
N ASP A 80 3.32 27.75 -32.29
CA ASP A 80 2.46 28.26 -33.35
C ASP A 80 2.80 27.53 -34.66
N ASP A 81 2.05 26.49 -34.99
CA ASP A 81 2.26 25.71 -36.22
C ASP A 81 1.75 26.43 -37.48
N GLY A 82 1.35 27.71 -37.39
CA GLY A 82 1.08 28.57 -38.55
C GLY A 82 -0.03 28.07 -39.48
N SER A 83 -0.82 27.08 -39.06
CA SER A 83 -1.92 26.47 -39.80
C SER A 83 -3.19 27.34 -39.71
N GLY A 84 -3.09 28.60 -40.12
CA GLY A 84 -4.24 29.46 -40.33
C GLY A 84 -4.88 29.14 -41.68
N GLY A 85 -5.85 28.23 -41.70
CA GLY A 85 -6.73 28.09 -42.86
C GLY A 85 -7.56 29.36 -43.04
N ASP A 86 -7.81 29.76 -44.28
CA ASP A 86 -8.75 30.85 -44.56
C ASP A 86 -10.17 30.30 -44.32
N TYR A 87 -10.85 30.79 -43.30
CA TYR A 87 -12.19 30.33 -42.91
C TYR A 87 -13.23 31.35 -43.36
N GLU A 88 -14.21 30.89 -44.13
CA GLU A 88 -15.44 31.64 -44.41
C GLU A 88 -16.46 31.31 -43.32
N PHE A 89 -17.00 32.34 -42.66
CA PHE A 89 -17.93 32.19 -41.55
C PHE A 89 -19.36 32.51 -42.01
N GLU A 90 -20.28 31.59 -41.74
CA GLU A 90 -21.71 31.84 -41.83
C GLU A 90 -22.35 31.41 -40.50
N PRO A 91 -22.99 32.31 -39.71
CA PRO A 91 -23.24 33.74 -39.89
C PRO A 91 -22.00 34.58 -39.49
N GLU A 92 -22.17 35.73 -38.84
CA GLU A 92 -21.06 36.56 -38.35
C GLU A 92 -20.20 35.83 -37.29
N PRO A 93 -18.85 35.99 -37.31
CA PRO A 93 -17.94 35.36 -36.36
C PRO A 93 -18.29 35.61 -34.88
N ALA A 94 -18.79 36.81 -34.55
CA ALA A 94 -19.17 37.16 -33.18
C ALA A 94 -20.26 36.22 -32.63
N THR A 95 -21.30 35.97 -33.42
CA THR A 95 -22.40 35.06 -33.06
C THR A 95 -21.92 33.62 -32.87
N ILE A 96 -20.92 33.21 -33.65
CA ILE A 96 -20.30 31.89 -33.51
C ILE A 96 -19.55 31.82 -32.17
N PHE A 97 -18.75 32.83 -31.84
CA PHE A 97 -18.01 32.88 -30.58
C PHE A 97 -18.92 32.90 -29.35
N ASP A 98 -20.08 33.57 -29.40
CA ASP A 98 -21.06 33.58 -28.30
C ASP A 98 -21.51 32.16 -27.92
N THR A 99 -21.53 31.24 -28.88
CA THR A 99 -21.90 29.84 -28.64
C THR A 99 -20.70 28.93 -28.38
N LEU A 100 -19.54 29.22 -28.98
CA LEU A 100 -18.35 28.37 -28.88
C LEU A 100 -17.57 28.59 -27.58
N LEU A 101 -17.48 29.83 -27.10
CA LEU A 101 -16.68 30.16 -25.92
C LEU A 101 -17.19 29.47 -24.65
N PRO A 102 -18.50 29.44 -24.34
CA PRO A 102 -19.01 28.67 -23.21
C PRO A 102 -18.68 27.18 -23.34
N ARG A 103 -18.91 26.59 -24.53
CA ARG A 103 -18.62 25.17 -24.78
C ARG A 103 -17.14 24.84 -24.66
N TYR A 104 -16.25 25.76 -25.03
CA TYR A 104 -14.81 25.61 -24.82
C TYR A 104 -14.48 25.51 -23.32
N VAL A 105 -15.04 26.40 -22.50
CA VAL A 105 -14.84 26.40 -21.04
C VAL A 105 -15.34 25.08 -20.43
N GLU A 106 -16.57 24.67 -20.77
CA GLU A 106 -17.16 23.40 -20.32
C GLU A 106 -16.27 22.20 -20.69
N ALA A 107 -15.84 22.11 -21.95
CA ALA A 107 -14.98 21.04 -22.42
C ALA A 107 -13.63 21.03 -21.69
N ARG A 108 -13.08 22.20 -21.35
CA ARG A 108 -11.81 22.30 -20.63
C ARG A 108 -11.94 21.88 -19.17
N VAL A 109 -13.02 22.29 -18.50
CA VAL A 109 -13.36 21.81 -17.15
C VAL A 109 -13.54 20.29 -17.17
N TYR A 110 -14.27 19.76 -18.14
CA TYR A 110 -14.48 18.31 -18.28
C TYR A 110 -13.17 17.55 -18.45
N ALA A 111 -12.28 18.03 -19.33
CA ALA A 111 -10.95 17.44 -19.50
C ALA A 111 -10.13 17.49 -18.20
N GLY A 112 -10.23 18.57 -17.42
CA GLY A 112 -9.58 18.69 -16.11
C GLY A 112 -10.12 17.69 -15.09
N LEU A 113 -11.44 17.51 -15.04
CA LEU A 113 -12.10 16.53 -14.16
C LEU A 113 -11.67 15.09 -14.50
N LEU A 114 -11.66 14.73 -15.79
CA LEU A 114 -11.21 13.41 -16.23
C LEU A 114 -9.75 13.14 -15.87
N ASN A 115 -8.88 14.13 -16.05
CA ASN A 115 -7.46 14.03 -15.67
C ASN A 115 -7.29 13.84 -14.16
N ALA A 116 -8.06 14.59 -13.35
CA ALA A 116 -8.03 14.48 -11.90
C ALA A 116 -8.52 13.11 -11.44
N ALA A 117 -9.64 12.61 -11.99
CA ALA A 117 -10.19 11.30 -11.67
C ALA A 117 -9.21 10.17 -12.03
N ALA A 118 -8.64 10.20 -13.24
CA ALA A 118 -7.64 9.21 -13.66
C ALA A 118 -6.39 9.23 -12.75
N SER A 119 -5.91 10.42 -12.38
CA SER A 119 -4.79 10.58 -11.46
C SER A 119 -5.11 10.06 -10.06
N GLU A 120 -6.31 10.34 -9.55
CA GLU A 120 -6.78 9.83 -8.26
C GLU A 120 -6.80 8.30 -8.24
N HIS A 121 -7.39 7.66 -9.26
CA HIS A 121 -7.42 6.21 -9.38
C HIS A 121 -6.02 5.59 -9.39
N ALA A 122 -5.11 6.16 -10.18
CA ALA A 122 -3.73 5.69 -10.25
C ALA A 122 -2.99 5.84 -8.90
N PHE A 123 -3.16 6.97 -8.22
CA PHE A 123 -2.59 7.18 -6.89
C PHE A 123 -3.18 6.24 -5.84
N ARG A 124 -4.50 6.07 -5.86
CA ARG A 124 -5.22 5.17 -4.95
C ARG A 124 -4.70 3.75 -5.12
N GLN A 125 -4.61 3.24 -6.36
CA GLN A 125 -4.08 1.90 -6.64
C GLN A 125 -2.64 1.72 -6.13
N ARG A 126 -1.77 2.71 -6.30
CA ARG A 126 -0.40 2.66 -5.77
C ARG A 126 -0.34 2.66 -4.26
N ALA A 127 -1.07 3.57 -3.62
CA ALA A 127 -1.10 3.68 -2.18
C ALA A 127 -1.60 2.36 -1.57
N MET A 128 -2.63 1.76 -2.17
CA MET A 128 -3.14 0.46 -1.74
C MET A 128 -2.14 -0.67 -1.99
N LYS A 129 -1.44 -0.69 -3.13
CA LYS A 129 -0.38 -1.68 -3.38
C LYS A 129 0.72 -1.60 -2.32
N SER A 130 1.24 -0.40 -2.05
CA SER A 130 2.25 -0.19 -1.02
C SER A 130 1.75 -0.57 0.38
N ALA A 131 0.49 -0.26 0.70
CA ALA A 131 -0.12 -0.66 1.97
C ALA A 131 -0.22 -2.19 2.11
N THR A 132 -0.59 -2.90 1.04
CA THR A 132 -0.63 -4.36 1.01
C THR A 132 0.76 -4.96 1.18
N ASP A 133 1.76 -4.45 0.45
CA ASP A 133 3.15 -4.90 0.55
C ASP A 133 3.67 -4.74 2.00
N ASN A 134 3.41 -3.58 2.61
CA ASN A 134 3.77 -3.31 4.02
C ASN A 134 3.04 -4.25 4.99
N ALA A 135 1.75 -4.54 4.75
CA ALA A 135 0.98 -5.46 5.58
C ALA A 135 1.53 -6.89 5.48
N GLU A 136 1.96 -7.34 4.30
CA GLU A 136 2.54 -8.66 4.09
C GLU A 136 3.87 -8.82 4.84
N GLU A 137 4.71 -7.78 4.86
CA GLU A 137 5.93 -7.74 5.68
C GLU A 137 5.65 -7.86 7.17
N LEU A 138 4.62 -7.16 7.66
CA LEU A 138 4.17 -7.25 9.05
C LEU A 138 3.66 -8.66 9.38
N ILE A 139 2.86 -9.27 8.50
CA ILE A 139 2.36 -10.64 8.66
C ILE A 139 3.52 -11.62 8.77
N LYS A 140 4.52 -11.54 7.89
CA LYS A 140 5.72 -12.38 7.93
C LYS A 140 6.45 -12.23 9.26
N THR A 141 6.61 -11.00 9.74
CA THR A 141 7.31 -10.69 10.99
C THR A 141 6.54 -11.23 12.21
N LEU A 142 5.25 -10.94 12.31
CA LEU A 142 4.39 -11.39 13.41
C LEU A 142 4.26 -12.91 13.43
N SER A 143 4.25 -13.58 12.28
CA SER A 143 4.22 -15.04 12.21
C SER A 143 5.49 -15.68 12.79
N ARG A 144 6.67 -15.08 12.54
CA ARG A 144 7.93 -15.52 13.16
C ARG A 144 7.91 -15.33 14.67
N ILE A 145 7.39 -14.21 15.15
CA ILE A 145 7.24 -13.92 16.58
C ILE A 145 6.29 -14.93 17.23
N MET A 146 5.13 -15.19 16.62
CA MET A 146 4.15 -16.16 17.10
C MET A 146 4.75 -17.56 17.22
N ASN A 147 5.50 -18.02 16.21
CA ASN A 147 6.12 -19.35 16.25
C ASN A 147 7.21 -19.46 17.33
N ARG A 148 8.02 -18.42 17.52
CA ARG A 148 8.98 -18.37 18.63
C ARG A 148 8.26 -18.43 19.98
N ALA A 149 7.26 -17.57 20.20
CA ALA A 149 6.49 -17.56 21.44
C ALA A 149 5.79 -18.90 21.71
N ARG A 150 5.30 -19.57 20.66
CA ARG A 150 4.73 -20.91 20.75
C ARG A 150 5.77 -21.94 21.21
N GLN A 151 6.97 -21.92 20.65
CA GLN A 151 8.06 -22.81 21.06
C GLN A 151 8.45 -22.56 22.53
N ASP A 152 8.62 -21.29 22.91
CA ASP A 152 8.95 -20.90 24.28
C ASP A 152 7.87 -21.39 25.28
N SER A 153 6.58 -21.30 24.90
CA SER A 153 5.47 -21.81 25.70
C SER A 153 5.50 -23.34 25.85
N ILE A 154 5.74 -24.08 24.76
CA ILE A 154 5.84 -25.55 24.79
C ILE A 154 7.01 -25.99 25.68
N THR A 155 8.17 -25.34 25.55
CA THR A 155 9.34 -25.65 26.37
C THR A 155 9.07 -25.35 27.84
N THR A 156 8.40 -24.23 28.15
CA THR A 156 8.01 -23.90 29.53
C THR A 156 7.07 -24.96 30.11
N GLU A 157 6.04 -25.36 29.38
CA GLU A 157 5.09 -26.40 29.80
C GLU A 157 5.81 -27.76 30.03
N ILE A 158 6.73 -28.15 29.14
CA ILE A 158 7.52 -29.38 29.31
C ILE A 158 8.42 -29.28 30.56
N MET A 159 9.08 -28.14 30.78
CA MET A 159 9.92 -27.93 31.96
C MET A 159 9.10 -27.99 33.27
N GLU A 160 7.89 -27.44 33.27
CA GLU A 160 6.98 -27.53 34.42
C GLU A 160 6.52 -28.96 34.69
N ILE A 161 6.20 -29.75 33.65
CA ILE A 161 5.83 -31.16 33.77
C ILE A 161 6.98 -31.99 34.34
N VAL A 162 8.19 -31.84 33.78
CA VAL A 162 9.37 -32.59 34.24
C VAL A 162 9.75 -32.23 35.66
N GLY A 163 9.79 -30.93 36.00
CA GLY A 163 10.07 -30.47 37.35
C GLY A 163 9.02 -30.94 38.37
N GLY A 164 7.74 -30.95 37.99
CA GLY A 164 6.66 -31.49 38.82
C GLY A 164 6.77 -33.00 39.03
N ALA A 165 7.11 -33.76 37.99
CA ALA A 165 7.30 -35.21 38.07
C ALA A 165 8.49 -35.60 38.97
N GLU A 166 9.63 -34.92 38.85
CA GLU A 166 10.80 -35.15 39.72
C GLU A 166 10.53 -34.83 41.19
N ALA A 167 9.75 -33.77 41.47
CA ALA A 167 9.36 -33.42 42.83
C ALA A 167 8.50 -34.50 43.51
N LEU A 168 7.67 -35.22 42.73
CA LEU A 168 6.88 -36.35 43.24
C LEU A 168 7.72 -37.62 43.43
N GLY A 169 8.66 -37.91 42.53
CA GLY A 169 9.54 -39.09 42.61
C GLY A 169 10.53 -39.04 43.77
N SER A 170 11.12 -37.86 44.03
CA SER A 170 12.07 -37.65 45.14
C SER A 170 11.42 -37.70 46.53
N GLY A 171 10.10 -37.51 46.63
CA GLY A 171 9.34 -37.69 47.88
C GLY A 171 9.06 -39.16 48.26
N ALA A 172 9.12 -40.09 47.29
CA ALA A 172 8.76 -41.49 47.51
C ALA A 172 9.88 -42.36 48.13
N ASP A 173 11.14 -41.92 48.04
CA ASP A 173 12.31 -42.72 48.42
C ASP A 173 12.77 -42.53 49.89
N THR A 174 11.95 -41.90 50.74
CA THR A 174 12.27 -41.66 52.17
C THR A 174 11.79 -42.76 53.13
N ARG A 175 11.25 -43.89 52.66
CA ARG A 175 10.93 -45.05 53.53
C ARG A 175 12.10 -46.02 53.62
N SER A 176 12.97 -45.74 54.59
CA SER A 176 14.04 -46.64 55.04
C SER A 176 13.52 -48.03 55.47
N PRO A 177 14.11 -49.14 54.99
CA PRO A 177 14.20 -50.38 55.75
C PRO A 177 15.59 -50.44 56.39
N ARG A 178 15.65 -50.15 57.70
CA ARG A 178 16.79 -50.51 58.53
C ARG A 178 16.60 -51.94 59.05
N SER A 179 17.42 -52.87 58.55
CA SER A 179 18.17 -53.83 59.37
C SER A 179 19.04 -54.68 58.43
N VAL A 180 20.31 -54.32 58.32
CA VAL A 180 21.34 -55.24 57.84
C VAL A 180 21.60 -56.19 59.01
N ASP A 181 21.15 -57.44 58.88
CA ASP A 181 21.58 -58.51 59.77
C ASP A 181 22.79 -59.19 59.11
N GLU A 182 23.92 -59.09 59.79
CA GLU A 182 25.24 -59.40 59.29
C GLU A 182 25.65 -60.80 59.75
N THR A 183 25.00 -61.84 59.23
CA THR A 183 25.53 -63.22 59.31
C THR A 183 24.89 -64.13 58.25
N ASP A 184 25.58 -64.38 57.13
CA ASP A 184 25.74 -65.76 56.64
C ASP A 184 26.92 -65.87 55.64
N PRO A 185 27.97 -66.65 55.96
CA PRO A 185 29.02 -67.01 55.02
C PRO A 185 28.62 -68.26 54.22
N LEU A 186 29.29 -68.51 53.08
CA LEU A 186 29.09 -69.61 52.10
C LEU A 186 28.11 -69.17 50.98
N ILE A 187 28.54 -68.98 49.74
CA ILE A 187 28.94 -70.04 48.82
C ILE A 187 30.09 -69.60 47.88
N HIS A 188 30.98 -70.57 47.70
CA HIS A 188 32.22 -70.62 46.96
C HIS A 188 31.98 -71.02 45.48
N PHE A 189 33.01 -70.83 44.63
CA PHE A 189 33.21 -71.41 43.27
C PHE A 189 32.34 -70.81 42.13
N ALA A 190 32.79 -70.65 40.88
CA ALA A 190 34.07 -70.60 40.18
C ALA A 190 33.74 -70.35 38.68
N GLU A 191 34.67 -69.73 37.96
CA GLU A 191 35.00 -70.00 36.54
C GLU A 191 33.89 -70.04 35.46
N ARG A 192 33.90 -69.09 34.50
CA ARG A 192 34.50 -69.26 33.13
C ARG A 192 34.09 -68.19 32.10
N THR A 193 35.09 -67.84 31.30
CA THR A 193 35.08 -67.51 29.85
C THR A 193 34.52 -66.18 29.34
N PHE A 194 35.46 -65.24 29.20
CA PHE A 194 35.79 -64.45 28.00
C PHE A 194 35.10 -64.83 26.67
N THR A 195 34.42 -63.89 26.01
CA THR A 195 34.63 -63.52 24.59
C THR A 195 34.16 -62.08 24.31
N ARG A 196 34.96 -61.38 23.49
CA ARG A 196 34.77 -60.02 22.97
C ARG A 196 33.60 -59.91 21.98
N GLY A 197 32.96 -58.74 21.90
CA GLY A 197 32.47 -58.20 20.63
C GLY A 197 31.19 -57.36 20.69
N ALA A 198 31.34 -56.03 20.69
CA ALA A 198 30.58 -55.02 19.91
C ALA A 198 30.55 -53.65 20.65
N PRO A 199 30.96 -52.54 20.03
CA PRO A 199 30.71 -51.20 20.58
C PRO A 199 29.24 -50.78 20.40
N PRO A 200 28.69 -49.97 21.33
CA PRO A 200 27.29 -49.54 21.30
C PRO A 200 26.98 -48.62 20.11
N PRO A 201 25.73 -48.65 19.60
CA PRO A 201 25.31 -47.82 18.49
C PRO A 201 25.28 -46.34 18.93
N TRP A 202 25.38 -45.43 17.97
CA TRP A 202 25.40 -43.96 18.11
C TRP A 202 26.80 -43.31 18.12
N THR A 203 27.50 -43.41 16.98
CA THR A 203 28.47 -42.40 16.54
C THR A 203 27.75 -41.38 15.62
N PRO A 204 27.80 -40.07 15.88
CA PRO A 204 27.22 -39.05 15.00
C PRO A 204 27.94 -39.00 13.64
N GLN A 205 27.19 -38.99 12.53
CA GLN A 205 27.72 -38.76 11.19
C GLN A 205 27.75 -37.26 10.87
N GLU A 206 28.88 -36.76 10.36
CA GLU A 206 29.03 -35.41 9.80
C GLU A 206 28.19 -35.26 8.51
N PRO A 207 27.65 -34.06 8.20
CA PRO A 207 26.84 -33.84 7.02
C PRO A 207 27.68 -33.63 5.74
N ASP A 208 27.30 -34.34 4.67
CA ASP A 208 27.86 -34.21 3.33
C ASP A 208 27.66 -32.80 2.74
N GLN A 209 28.74 -32.27 2.17
CA GLN A 209 28.80 -31.02 1.41
C GLN A 209 28.40 -31.30 -0.05
N GLU A 210 27.28 -30.78 -0.53
CA GLU A 210 26.98 -30.70 -1.96
C GLU A 210 27.37 -29.32 -2.51
N THR A 211 28.26 -29.33 -3.51
CA THR A 211 28.60 -28.18 -4.37
C THR A 211 27.52 -27.94 -5.44
N PRO A 212 27.13 -26.69 -5.75
CA PRO A 212 26.20 -26.41 -6.84
C PRO A 212 26.91 -26.25 -8.20
N SER A 213 26.19 -26.61 -9.27
CA SER A 213 26.49 -26.22 -10.66
C SER A 213 26.15 -24.76 -10.95
#